data_AF-A0A4Q3CTI6-F1
#
_entry.id   AF-A0A4Q3CTI6-F1
#
_cell.length_a   1.000
_cell.length_b   1.000
_cell.length_c   1.000
_cell.angle_alpha   90.00
_cell.angle_beta   90.00
_cell.angle_gamma   90.00
#
_symmetry.space_group_name_H-M   'P 1'
#
loop_
_entity.id
_entity.type
_entity.pdbx_description
1 polymer ?
#
loop_
_entity_poly.entity_id
_entity_poly.type
_entity_poly.pdbx_seq_one_letter_code
_entity_poly.pdbx_strand_id
1 'polypeptide(L)'
;MTLLLALLPTPWVLDQIRANAASDFGPLADRVAATWEQAWNSTGLWLWPTILILAAAGGTIYALVKKSPVGLVAGLVACSAVGGIGYRAVVLPNQSWMLATNASLSALKEICALPEGSQQWRASGCEGRAPKIVRAVSFAEPSLVFELGNKITLEQETSTDIPSIAEDNRPAWLINVGDAAGKKALDTLVQNAAAADRCIRFARRYAFNYSNGDPSVLVAAVVEPGGCPSGETAPELRPSSEEDEAPELDQ
;
A
#
# COMPACT_ATOMS: atom_id res chain seq x y z
N MET A 1 16.08 27.14 6.67
CA MET A 1 14.69 26.60 6.60
C MET A 1 14.18 26.51 5.16
N THR A 2 14.26 27.57 4.35
CA THR A 2 13.77 27.59 2.95
C THR A 2 14.50 26.62 2.01
N LEU A 3 15.83 26.47 2.16
CA LEU A 3 16.62 25.50 1.37
C LEU A 3 16.26 24.04 1.73
N LEU A 4 16.00 23.77 3.02
CA LEU A 4 15.54 22.47 3.52
C LEU A 4 14.16 22.11 2.93
N LEU A 5 13.23 23.06 2.93
CA LEU A 5 11.91 22.87 2.34
C LEU A 5 11.94 22.67 0.82
N ALA A 6 12.94 23.24 0.14
CA ALA A 6 13.13 23.04 -1.31
C ALA A 6 13.77 21.68 -1.64
N LEU A 7 14.52 21.08 -0.71
CA LEU A 7 15.20 19.79 -0.90
C LEU A 7 14.32 18.59 -0.53
N LEU A 8 13.42 18.73 0.45
CA LEU A 8 12.46 17.68 0.86
C LEU A 8 11.67 17.03 -0.29
N PRO A 9 11.16 17.77 -1.29
CA PRO A 9 10.41 17.19 -2.41
C PRO A 9 11.31 16.66 -3.53
N THR A 10 12.63 16.62 -3.36
CA THR A 10 13.50 16.04 -4.39
C THR A 10 13.36 14.51 -4.39
N PRO A 11 13.46 13.86 -5.57
CA PRO A 11 13.31 12.41 -5.66
C PRO A 11 14.29 11.67 -4.77
N TRP A 12 15.51 12.19 -4.67
CA TRP A 12 16.56 11.63 -3.82
C TRP A 12 16.22 11.69 -2.32
N VAL A 13 15.71 12.82 -1.81
CA VAL A 13 15.31 12.91 -0.39
C VAL A 13 14.10 12.03 -0.10
N LEU A 14 13.11 12.00 -1.00
CA LEU A 14 11.95 11.12 -0.86
C LEU A 14 12.35 9.64 -0.90
N ASP A 15 13.36 9.30 -1.69
CA ASP A 15 13.91 7.95 -1.74
C ASP A 15 14.56 7.56 -0.41
N GLN A 16 15.40 8.44 0.16
CA GLN A 16 16.01 8.22 1.46
C GLN A 16 14.98 8.09 2.59
N ILE A 17 13.92 8.92 2.58
CA ILE A 17 12.84 8.84 3.57
C ILE A 17 12.14 7.47 3.48
N ARG A 18 11.86 6.99 2.27
CA ARG A 18 11.22 5.67 2.07
C ARG A 18 12.14 4.52 2.46
N ALA A 19 13.41 4.58 2.08
CA ALA A 19 14.39 3.55 2.45
C ALA A 19 14.56 3.48 3.97
N ASN A 20 14.66 4.63 4.64
CA ASN A 20 14.73 4.69 6.10
C ASN A 20 13.45 4.12 6.74
N ALA A 21 12.27 4.48 6.24
CA ALA A 21 11.01 3.93 6.73
C ALA A 21 10.89 2.41 6.45
N ALA A 22 11.36 1.92 5.31
CA ALA A 22 11.34 0.50 4.99
C ALA A 22 12.21 -0.31 5.98
N SER A 23 13.27 0.29 6.53
CA SER A 23 14.15 -0.37 7.50
C SER A 23 13.42 -0.81 8.79
N ASP A 24 12.32 -0.16 9.15
CA ASP A 24 11.50 -0.52 10.31
C ASP A 24 10.80 -1.89 10.14
N PHE A 25 10.72 -2.42 8.92
CA PHE A 25 10.19 -3.77 8.64
C PHE A 25 11.23 -4.88 8.84
N GLY A 26 12.43 -4.55 9.32
CA GLY A 26 13.47 -5.51 9.70
C GLY A 26 13.88 -6.44 8.54
N PRO A 27 13.75 -7.77 8.65
CA PRO A 27 14.13 -8.71 7.59
C PRO A 27 13.39 -8.51 6.25
N LEU A 28 12.28 -7.78 6.23
CA LEU A 28 11.51 -7.49 5.02
C LEU A 28 11.90 -6.14 4.39
N ALA A 29 12.82 -5.37 4.98
CA ALA A 29 13.15 -4.01 4.58
C ALA A 29 13.42 -3.87 3.07
N ASP A 30 14.30 -4.69 2.51
CA ASP A 30 14.66 -4.62 1.08
C ASP A 30 13.45 -4.86 0.16
N ARG A 31 12.59 -5.82 0.53
CA ARG A 31 11.36 -6.12 -0.21
C ARG A 31 10.37 -4.97 -0.12
N VAL A 32 10.21 -4.38 1.07
CA VAL A 32 9.31 -3.24 1.28
C VAL A 32 9.78 -2.03 0.49
N ALA A 33 11.08 -1.72 0.55
CA ALA A 33 11.71 -0.65 -0.21
C ALA A 33 11.48 -0.83 -1.70
N ALA A 34 11.77 -2.01 -2.25
CA ALA A 34 11.56 -2.31 -3.68
C ALA A 34 10.08 -2.18 -4.10
N THR A 35 9.15 -2.66 -3.26
CA THR A 35 7.70 -2.56 -3.54
C THR A 35 7.24 -1.10 -3.59
N TRP A 36 7.66 -0.29 -2.62
CA TRP A 36 7.32 1.13 -2.56
C TRP A 36 8.02 1.93 -3.65
N GLU A 37 9.24 1.53 -4.03
CA GLU A 37 9.96 2.12 -5.15
C GLU A 37 9.23 1.91 -6.47
N GLN A 38 8.84 0.68 -6.75
CA GLN A 38 8.07 0.34 -7.95
C GLN A 38 6.74 1.09 -8.01
N ALA A 39 6.01 1.16 -6.88
CA ALA A 39 4.74 1.88 -6.79
C ALA A 39 4.90 3.39 -7.02
N TRP A 40 5.99 3.99 -6.52
CA TRP A 40 6.30 5.39 -6.76
C TRP A 40 6.68 5.65 -8.21
N ASN A 41 7.53 4.80 -8.79
CA ASN A 41 7.99 4.95 -10.16
C ASN A 41 6.84 4.82 -11.17
N SER A 42 5.87 3.94 -10.92
CA SER A 42 4.71 3.77 -11.79
C SER A 42 3.77 4.98 -11.83
N THR A 43 3.79 5.84 -10.80
CA THR A 43 2.98 7.07 -10.79
C THR A 43 3.51 8.14 -11.75
N GLY A 44 4.78 8.06 -12.16
CA GLY A 44 5.44 9.10 -12.97
C GLY A 44 5.62 10.44 -12.25
N LEU A 45 5.30 10.50 -10.96
CA LEU A 45 5.32 11.73 -10.15
C LEU A 45 6.73 12.12 -9.70
N TRP A 46 7.72 11.27 -9.91
CA TRP A 46 9.10 11.54 -9.54
C TRP A 46 9.74 12.67 -10.38
N LEU A 47 9.24 12.92 -11.60
CA LEU A 47 9.91 13.81 -12.55
C LEU A 47 9.35 15.24 -12.54
N TRP A 48 8.04 15.40 -12.71
CA TRP A 48 7.46 16.71 -13.04
C TRP A 48 7.39 17.71 -11.87
N PRO A 49 7.11 17.33 -10.60
CA PRO A 49 7.08 18.30 -9.50
C PRO A 49 8.46 18.89 -9.27
N THR A 50 9.51 18.07 -9.40
CA THR A 50 10.90 18.50 -9.29
C THR A 50 11.27 19.50 -10.38
N ILE A 51 10.86 19.26 -11.63
CA ILE A 51 11.08 20.21 -12.74
C ILE A 51 10.40 21.55 -12.44
N LEU A 52 9.14 21.55 -11.97
CA LEU A 52 8.43 22.79 -11.66
C LEU A 52 9.07 23.55 -10.48
N ILE A 53 9.55 22.83 -9.46
CA ILE A 53 10.25 23.43 -8.33
C ILE A 53 11.57 24.07 -8.79
N LEU A 54 12.35 23.36 -9.61
CA LEU A 54 13.60 23.88 -10.17
C LEU A 54 13.35 25.07 -11.10
N ALA A 55 12.31 25.03 -11.92
CA ALA A 55 11.93 26.15 -12.79
C ALA A 55 11.50 27.38 -11.98
N ALA A 56 10.69 27.20 -10.93
CA ALA A 56 10.27 28.29 -10.05
C ALA A 56 11.46 28.88 -9.27
N ALA A 57 12.34 28.03 -8.74
CA ALA A 57 13.56 28.45 -8.06
C ALA A 57 14.50 29.20 -9.02
N GLY A 58 14.74 28.67 -10.21
CA GLY A 58 15.55 29.30 -11.26
C GLY A 58 15.00 30.65 -11.70
N GLY A 59 13.68 30.75 -11.90
CA GLY A 59 12.99 32.01 -12.21
C GLY A 59 13.13 33.04 -11.09
N THR A 60 13.05 32.60 -9.84
CA THR A 60 13.23 33.48 -8.66
C THR A 60 14.67 33.99 -8.56
N ILE A 61 15.66 33.13 -8.77
CA ILE A 61 17.08 33.51 -8.79
C ILE A 61 17.35 34.49 -9.95
N TYR A 62 16.81 34.22 -11.13
CA TYR A 62 16.94 35.13 -12.27
C TYR A 62 16.35 36.51 -11.99
N ALA A 63 15.15 36.57 -11.37
CA ALA A 63 14.51 37.83 -10.99
C ALA A 63 15.32 38.61 -9.95
N LEU A 64 15.96 37.90 -9.01
CA LEU A 64 16.89 38.48 -8.03
C LEU A 64 18.11 39.10 -8.74
N VAL A 65 18.73 38.37 -9.67
CA VAL A 65 19.88 38.85 -10.46
C VAL A 65 19.51 40.07 -11.31
N LYS A 66 18.32 40.06 -11.92
CA LYS A 66 17.80 41.20 -12.71
C LYS A 66 17.25 42.34 -11.87
N LYS A 67 17.28 42.25 -10.54
CA LYS A 67 16.76 43.24 -9.59
C LYS A 67 15.30 43.63 -9.90
N SER A 68 14.50 42.65 -10.35
CA SER A 68 13.08 42.85 -10.65
C SER A 68 12.25 42.53 -9.40
N PRO A 69 11.73 43.55 -8.68
CA PRO A 69 10.94 43.30 -7.47
C PRO A 69 9.64 42.54 -7.78
N VAL A 70 9.01 42.81 -8.93
CA VAL A 70 7.81 42.10 -9.39
C VAL A 70 8.12 40.64 -9.69
N GLY A 71 9.26 40.35 -10.35
CA GLY A 71 9.68 38.99 -10.63
C GLY A 71 10.01 38.19 -9.38
N LEU A 72 10.56 38.84 -8.35
CA LEU A 72 10.89 38.19 -7.08
C LEU A 72 9.62 37.79 -6.31
N VAL A 73 8.62 38.68 -6.24
CA VAL A 73 7.33 38.37 -5.63
C VAL A 73 6.61 37.26 -6.39
N ALA A 74 6.58 37.33 -7.72
CA ALA A 74 5.98 36.28 -8.56
C ALA A 74 6.67 34.92 -8.36
N GLY A 75 8.01 34.91 -8.28
CA GLY A 75 8.80 33.72 -8.02
C GLY A 75 8.52 33.09 -6.65
N LEU A 76 8.40 33.90 -5.59
CA LEU A 76 8.06 33.42 -4.25
C LEU A 76 6.65 32.81 -4.19
N VAL A 77 5.67 33.43 -4.86
CA VAL A 77 4.31 32.90 -4.98
C VAL A 77 4.31 31.58 -5.76
N ALA A 78 5.04 31.51 -6.88
CA ALA A 78 5.16 30.30 -7.68
C ALA A 78 5.82 29.15 -6.89
N CYS A 79 6.92 29.42 -6.16
CA CYS A 79 7.56 28.43 -5.29
C CYS A 79 6.62 27.93 -4.19
N SER A 80 5.84 28.82 -3.59
CA SER A 80 4.87 28.47 -2.54
C SER A 80 3.70 27.64 -3.09
N ALA A 81 3.21 27.98 -4.28
CA ALA A 81 2.13 27.26 -4.94
C ALA A 81 2.59 25.88 -5.44
N VAL A 82 3.72 25.79 -6.15
CA VAL A 82 4.26 24.53 -6.66
C VAL A 82 4.67 23.62 -5.50
N GLY A 83 5.40 24.15 -4.52
CA GLY A 83 5.80 23.39 -3.33
C GLY A 83 4.59 22.97 -2.49
N GLY A 84 3.71 23.89 -2.13
CA GLY A 84 2.58 23.62 -1.26
C GLY A 84 1.49 22.76 -1.89
N ILE A 85 1.01 23.14 -3.09
CA ILE A 85 -0.06 22.42 -3.79
C ILE A 85 0.48 21.13 -4.37
N GLY A 86 1.67 21.13 -4.98
CA GLY A 86 2.30 19.91 -5.49
C GLY A 86 2.52 18.89 -4.37
N TYR A 87 2.99 19.32 -3.20
CA TYR A 87 3.18 18.41 -2.08
C TYR A 87 1.86 17.85 -1.53
N ARG A 88 0.85 18.70 -1.31
CA ARG A 88 -0.43 18.26 -0.73
C ARG A 88 -1.32 17.50 -1.69
N ALA A 89 -1.36 17.88 -2.96
CA ALA A 89 -2.26 17.28 -3.94
C ALA A 89 -1.63 16.06 -4.64
N VAL A 90 -0.30 15.96 -4.65
CA VAL A 90 0.39 14.96 -5.48
C VAL A 90 1.35 14.09 -4.67
N VAL A 91 2.25 14.67 -3.87
CA VAL A 91 3.24 13.85 -3.15
C VAL A 91 2.58 13.09 -1.98
N LEU A 92 1.95 13.80 -1.05
CA LEU A 92 1.35 13.19 0.15
C LEU A 92 0.29 12.11 -0.16
N PRO A 93 -0.66 12.29 -1.11
CA PRO A 93 -1.65 11.27 -1.40
C PRO A 93 -1.07 9.99 -1.99
N ASN A 94 0.11 10.06 -2.63
CA ASN A 94 0.78 8.91 -3.25
C ASN A 94 1.75 8.20 -2.30
N GLN A 95 1.90 8.67 -1.05
CA GLN A 95 2.58 7.93 0.01
C GLN A 95 1.62 6.90 0.65
N SER A 96 1.07 5.98 -0.14
CA SER A 96 0.04 5.02 0.32
C SER A 96 0.50 4.13 1.49
N TRP A 97 1.81 4.01 1.69
CA TRP A 97 2.44 3.29 2.81
C TRP A 97 2.39 4.05 4.13
N MET A 98 2.19 5.38 4.12
CA MET A 98 2.03 6.18 5.34
C MET A 98 0.61 6.07 5.92
N LEU A 99 -0.36 5.59 5.15
CA LEU A 99 -1.76 5.54 5.55
C LEU A 99 -2.26 4.09 5.47
N ALA A 100 -2.27 3.40 6.60
CA ALA A 100 -2.71 2.00 6.69
C ALA A 100 -4.05 1.76 5.99
N THR A 101 -5.02 2.67 6.12
CA THR A 101 -6.32 2.58 5.45
C THR A 101 -6.21 2.53 3.92
N ASN A 102 -5.35 3.34 3.31
CA ASN A 102 -5.17 3.30 1.85
C ASN A 102 -4.51 2.00 1.41
N ALA A 103 -3.54 1.50 2.19
CA ALA A 103 -2.92 0.20 1.94
C ALA A 103 -3.95 -0.95 2.09
N SER A 104 -4.77 -0.94 3.13
CA SER A 104 -5.85 -1.90 3.34
C SER A 104 -6.86 -1.90 2.20
N LEU A 105 -7.36 -0.71 1.82
CA LEU A 105 -8.30 -0.57 0.71
C LEU A 105 -7.66 -0.96 -0.62
N SER A 106 -6.38 -0.64 -0.85
CA SER A 106 -5.65 -1.08 -2.06
C SER A 106 -5.53 -2.60 -2.14
N ALA A 107 -5.19 -3.25 -1.02
CA ALA A 107 -5.11 -4.72 -0.95
C ALA A 107 -6.47 -5.36 -1.23
N LEU A 108 -7.55 -4.85 -0.62
CA LEU A 108 -8.91 -5.35 -0.84
C LEU A 108 -9.40 -5.08 -2.27
N LYS A 109 -9.04 -3.93 -2.87
CA LYS A 109 -9.39 -3.60 -4.26
C LYS A 109 -8.75 -4.55 -5.26
N GLU A 110 -7.48 -4.91 -5.07
CA GLU A 110 -6.74 -5.81 -5.99
C GLU A 110 -7.41 -7.18 -6.16
N ILE A 111 -7.98 -7.72 -5.08
CA ILE A 111 -8.69 -9.02 -5.11
C ILE A 111 -10.22 -8.88 -5.17
N CYS A 112 -10.71 -7.67 -5.43
CA CYS A 112 -12.14 -7.35 -5.43
C CYS A 112 -12.88 -7.84 -4.18
N ALA A 113 -12.29 -7.63 -3.01
CA ALA A 113 -12.80 -8.08 -1.72
C ALA A 113 -13.36 -6.93 -0.85
N LEU A 114 -13.72 -5.80 -1.47
CA LEU A 114 -14.44 -4.74 -0.77
C LEU A 114 -15.91 -5.14 -0.56
N PRO A 115 -16.52 -4.75 0.56
CA PRO A 115 -17.84 -5.24 0.92
C PRO A 115 -18.93 -4.65 0.03
N GLU A 116 -19.93 -5.47 -0.28
CA GLU A 116 -21.04 -5.15 -1.17
C GLU A 116 -21.71 -3.84 -0.77
N GLY A 117 -22.01 -2.96 -1.72
CA GLY A 117 -22.75 -1.72 -1.47
C GLY A 117 -21.98 -0.65 -0.70
N SER A 118 -20.72 -0.86 -0.33
CA SER A 118 -19.83 0.21 0.12
C SER A 118 -19.56 1.21 -1.02
N GLN A 119 -19.24 2.47 -0.69
CA GLN A 119 -18.82 3.44 -1.72
C GLN A 119 -17.53 2.98 -2.40
N GLN A 120 -16.62 2.37 -1.63
CA GLN A 120 -15.37 1.84 -2.12
C GLN A 120 -15.55 0.72 -3.15
N TRP A 121 -16.53 -0.18 -2.96
CA TRP A 121 -16.87 -1.22 -3.96
C TRP A 121 -17.36 -0.62 -5.27
N ARG A 122 -18.25 0.38 -5.21
CA ARG A 122 -18.74 1.05 -6.43
C ARG A 122 -17.64 1.79 -7.17
N ALA A 123 -16.66 2.34 -6.44
CA ALA A 123 -15.53 3.05 -7.00
C ALA A 123 -14.39 2.12 -7.47
N SER A 124 -14.40 0.82 -7.11
CA SER A 124 -13.28 -0.08 -7.43
C SER A 124 -13.34 -0.65 -8.84
N GLY A 125 -14.46 -0.51 -9.55
CA GLY A 125 -14.66 -1.12 -10.88
C GLY A 125 -14.71 -2.66 -10.84
N CYS A 126 -14.84 -3.24 -9.65
CA CYS A 126 -14.95 -4.68 -9.49
C CYS A 126 -16.36 -5.14 -9.88
N GLU A 127 -16.43 -6.20 -10.66
CA GLU A 127 -17.68 -6.83 -11.07
C GLU A 127 -17.85 -8.17 -10.34
N GLY A 128 -19.11 -8.63 -10.26
CA GLY A 128 -19.45 -9.92 -9.63
C GLY A 128 -19.87 -9.81 -8.17
N ARG A 129 -19.76 -10.92 -7.45
CA ARG A 129 -20.23 -11.05 -6.06
C ARG A 129 -19.19 -10.49 -5.10
N ALA A 130 -19.60 -9.53 -4.28
CA ALA A 130 -18.77 -8.97 -3.23
C ALA A 130 -18.97 -9.70 -1.89
N PRO A 131 -17.97 -9.68 -0.99
CA PRO A 131 -18.15 -10.06 0.41
C PRO A 131 -19.24 -9.22 1.08
N LYS A 132 -19.92 -9.77 2.09
CA LYS A 132 -20.84 -8.97 2.92
C LYS A 132 -20.09 -8.06 3.90
N ILE A 133 -19.04 -8.59 4.51
CA ILE A 133 -18.21 -7.91 5.50
C ILE A 133 -16.73 -8.27 5.30
N VAL A 134 -15.84 -7.39 5.77
CA VAL A 134 -14.40 -7.67 5.89
C VAL A 134 -14.07 -7.98 7.35
N ARG A 135 -13.39 -9.10 7.58
CA ARG A 135 -12.94 -9.51 8.92
C ARG A 135 -11.48 -9.11 9.12
N ALA A 136 -11.23 -8.11 9.96
CA ALA A 136 -9.88 -7.65 10.24
C ALA A 136 -9.29 -8.42 11.43
N VAL A 137 -8.13 -9.04 11.24
CA VAL A 137 -7.47 -9.88 12.25
C VAL A 137 -6.10 -9.33 12.59
N SER A 138 -5.84 -9.16 13.90
CA SER A 138 -4.64 -8.52 14.43
C SER A 138 -4.35 -7.15 13.82
N PHE A 139 -5.41 -6.47 13.35
CA PHE A 139 -5.33 -5.17 12.72
C PHE A 139 -6.53 -4.32 13.12
N ALA A 140 -6.26 -3.16 13.70
CA ALA A 140 -7.26 -2.17 14.07
C ALA A 140 -6.83 -0.80 13.55
N GLU A 141 -7.62 -0.26 12.63
CA GLU A 141 -7.40 1.06 12.04
C GLU A 141 -8.73 1.82 12.05
N PRO A 142 -8.91 2.83 12.93
CA PRO A 142 -10.16 3.56 13.05
C PRO A 142 -10.60 4.19 11.73
N SER A 143 -9.66 4.71 10.93
CA SER A 143 -9.98 5.33 9.65
C SER A 143 -10.52 4.33 8.62
N LEU A 144 -10.11 3.06 8.69
CA LEU A 144 -10.69 1.99 7.86
C LEU A 144 -12.12 1.67 8.26
N VAL A 145 -12.44 1.72 9.56
CA VAL A 145 -13.81 1.56 10.08
C VAL A 145 -14.71 2.68 9.57
N PHE A 146 -14.22 3.93 9.52
CA PHE A 146 -14.98 5.03 8.93
C PHE A 146 -15.24 4.84 7.43
N GLU A 147 -14.25 4.36 6.67
CA GLU A 147 -14.37 4.14 5.21
C GLU A 147 -15.32 2.99 4.85
N LEU A 148 -15.29 1.89 5.61
CA LEU A 148 -16.12 0.71 5.37
C LEU A 148 -17.46 0.74 6.13
N GLY A 149 -17.62 1.65 7.09
CA GLY A 149 -18.80 1.78 7.93
C GLY A 149 -19.06 0.51 8.75
N ASN A 150 -20.31 0.05 8.75
CA ASN A 150 -20.73 -1.17 9.47
C ASN A 150 -20.36 -2.49 8.76
N LYS A 151 -19.48 -2.45 7.76
CA LYS A 151 -19.11 -3.62 6.93
C LYS A 151 -17.71 -4.15 7.22
N ILE A 152 -17.16 -3.82 8.38
CA ILE A 152 -15.92 -4.37 8.90
C ILE A 152 -16.15 -4.88 10.32
N THR A 153 -15.62 -6.07 10.61
CA THR A 153 -15.55 -6.62 11.95
C THR A 153 -14.09 -6.63 12.38
N LEU A 154 -13.80 -6.02 13.53
CA LEU A 154 -12.48 -6.10 14.16
C LEU A 154 -12.48 -7.31 15.08
N GLU A 155 -11.82 -8.38 14.64
CA GLU A 155 -11.80 -9.63 15.38
C GLU A 155 -10.64 -9.65 16.37
N GLN A 156 -10.97 -9.66 17.67
CA GLN A 156 -10.01 -9.86 18.75
C GLN A 156 -9.65 -11.34 18.90
N GLU A 157 -10.60 -12.24 18.64
CA GLU A 157 -10.39 -13.68 18.54
C GLU A 157 -10.30 -14.06 17.06
N THR A 158 -9.25 -14.78 16.66
CA THR A 158 -8.91 -15.11 15.27
C THR A 158 -9.94 -16.05 14.61
N SER A 159 -11.16 -15.58 14.34
CA SER A 159 -12.17 -16.41 13.66
C SER A 159 -11.76 -16.54 12.19
N THR A 160 -11.20 -17.70 11.90
CA THR A 160 -10.77 -18.12 10.56
C THR A 160 -11.73 -19.14 9.98
N ASP A 161 -12.88 -19.32 10.65
CA ASP A 161 -13.97 -20.17 10.20
C ASP A 161 -14.57 -19.56 8.95
N ILE A 162 -14.63 -20.36 7.90
CA ILE A 162 -15.14 -19.92 6.60
C ILE A 162 -16.67 -20.07 6.64
N PRO A 163 -17.44 -18.97 6.53
CA PRO A 163 -18.89 -19.05 6.48
C PRO A 163 -19.36 -19.93 5.31
N SER A 164 -20.56 -20.48 5.47
CA SER A 164 -21.21 -21.17 4.37
C SER A 164 -21.48 -20.21 3.20
N ILE A 165 -21.60 -20.74 1.98
CA ILE A 165 -21.86 -19.94 0.77
C ILE A 165 -23.17 -19.15 0.86
N ALA A 166 -24.14 -19.64 1.63
CA ALA A 166 -25.42 -18.95 1.88
C ALA A 166 -25.25 -17.74 2.81
N GLU A 167 -24.38 -17.86 3.82
CA GLU A 167 -24.10 -16.80 4.79
C GLU A 167 -23.23 -15.71 4.19
N ASP A 168 -22.11 -16.09 3.57
CA ASP A 168 -21.21 -15.17 2.88
C ASP A 168 -20.60 -15.91 1.69
N ASN A 169 -21.04 -15.55 0.49
CA ASN A 169 -20.65 -16.25 -0.73
C ASN A 169 -19.14 -16.16 -0.95
N ARG A 170 -18.54 -15.02 -0.60
CA ARG A 170 -17.16 -14.69 -0.93
C ARG A 170 -16.50 -13.97 0.24
N PRO A 171 -16.32 -14.64 1.39
CA PRO A 171 -15.89 -14.01 2.63
C PRO A 171 -14.47 -13.49 2.48
N ALA A 172 -14.22 -12.34 3.11
CA ALA A 172 -12.96 -11.61 3.02
C ALA A 172 -12.36 -11.30 4.39
N TRP A 173 -11.03 -11.35 4.44
CA TRP A 173 -10.22 -11.02 5.61
C TRP A 173 -9.16 -9.97 5.26
N LEU A 174 -8.79 -9.19 6.26
CA LEU A 174 -7.64 -8.30 6.25
C LEU A 174 -6.78 -8.60 7.47
N ILE A 175 -5.63 -9.21 7.25
CA ILE A 175 -4.82 -9.82 8.31
C ILE A 175 -3.48 -9.10 8.41
N ASN A 176 -3.08 -8.65 9.59
CA ASN A 176 -1.72 -8.17 9.82
C ASN A 176 -0.80 -9.35 10.19
N VAL A 177 0.00 -9.83 9.25
CA VAL A 177 0.93 -10.96 9.47
C VAL A 177 2.28 -10.53 10.05
N GLY A 178 2.44 -9.23 10.34
CA GLY A 178 3.56 -8.75 11.15
C GLY A 178 3.44 -9.19 12.62
N ASP A 179 2.22 -9.46 13.07
CA ASP A 179 1.93 -10.00 14.39
C ASP A 179 1.79 -11.54 14.37
N ALA A 180 2.18 -12.18 15.48
CA ALA A 180 2.17 -13.64 15.60
C ALA A 180 0.75 -14.24 15.52
N ALA A 181 -0.25 -13.56 16.09
CA ALA A 181 -1.64 -14.00 16.02
C ALA A 181 -2.19 -13.87 14.60
N GLY A 182 -1.85 -12.79 13.89
CA GLY A 182 -2.23 -12.62 12.48
C GLY A 182 -1.57 -13.66 11.57
N LYS A 183 -0.30 -13.99 11.79
CA LYS A 183 0.38 -15.07 11.04
C LYS A 183 -0.31 -16.42 11.26
N LYS A 184 -0.62 -16.76 12.52
CA LYS A 184 -1.37 -17.97 12.86
C LYS A 184 -2.75 -17.98 12.20
N ALA A 185 -3.45 -16.84 12.19
CA ALA A 185 -4.76 -16.73 11.56
C ALA A 185 -4.69 -16.95 10.04
N LEU A 186 -3.67 -16.43 9.36
CA LEU A 186 -3.49 -16.68 7.93
C LEU A 186 -3.26 -18.17 7.65
N ASP A 187 -2.41 -18.82 8.44
CA ASP A 187 -2.13 -20.25 8.29
C ASP A 187 -3.40 -21.10 8.51
N THR A 188 -4.19 -20.80 9.55
CA THR A 188 -5.47 -21.49 9.81
C THR A 188 -6.49 -21.21 8.71
N LEU A 189 -6.58 -19.97 8.19
CA LEU A 189 -7.50 -19.63 7.11
C LEU A 189 -7.19 -20.43 5.83
N VAL A 190 -5.90 -20.60 5.50
CA VAL A 190 -5.47 -21.43 4.37
C VAL A 190 -5.88 -22.90 4.58
N GLN A 191 -5.67 -23.44 5.79
CA GLN A 191 -6.07 -24.81 6.12
C GLN A 191 -7.59 -25.00 6.03
N ASN A 192 -8.36 -24.06 6.57
CA ASN A 192 -9.82 -24.09 6.52
C ASN A 192 -10.34 -23.98 5.08
N ALA A 193 -9.71 -23.17 4.24
CA ALA A 193 -10.08 -23.03 2.83
C ALA A 193 -9.83 -24.33 2.07
N ALA A 194 -8.68 -24.96 2.30
CA ALA A 194 -8.36 -26.27 1.74
C ALA A 194 -9.34 -27.36 2.22
N ALA A 195 -9.68 -27.38 3.51
CA ALA A 195 -10.63 -28.34 4.07
C ALA A 195 -12.06 -28.15 3.51
N ALA A 196 -12.42 -26.92 3.14
CA ALA A 196 -13.69 -26.58 2.51
C ALA A 196 -13.70 -26.76 0.98
N ASP A 197 -12.59 -27.20 0.36
CA ASP A 197 -12.39 -27.25 -1.09
C ASP A 197 -12.67 -25.91 -1.80
N ARG A 198 -12.25 -24.82 -1.16
CA ARG A 198 -12.43 -23.45 -1.66
C ARG A 198 -11.10 -22.77 -1.87
N CYS A 199 -11.04 -21.96 -2.92
CA CYS A 199 -9.80 -21.29 -3.27
C CYS A 199 -9.69 -19.91 -2.68
N ILE A 200 -8.44 -19.53 -2.39
CA ILE A 200 -8.13 -18.31 -1.68
C ILE A 200 -7.19 -17.46 -2.53
N ARG A 201 -7.52 -16.18 -2.65
CA ARG A 201 -6.67 -15.18 -3.30
C ARG A 201 -6.13 -14.22 -2.27
N PHE A 202 -4.90 -13.78 -2.49
CA PHE A 202 -4.21 -12.87 -1.58
C PHE A 202 -3.74 -11.62 -2.32
N ALA A 203 -3.72 -10.51 -1.60
CA ALA A 203 -2.96 -9.33 -1.96
C ALA A 203 -2.24 -8.81 -0.73
N ARG A 204 -0.97 -8.42 -0.88
CA ARG A 204 -0.14 -7.93 0.23
C ARG A 204 0.16 -6.45 0.07
N ARG A 205 0.11 -5.73 1.19
CA ARG A 205 0.57 -4.34 1.31
C ARG A 205 1.36 -4.14 2.60
N TYR A 206 2.22 -3.14 2.57
CA TYR A 206 3.04 -2.73 3.71
C TYR A 206 2.69 -1.30 4.04
N ALA A 207 2.40 -1.05 5.32
CA ALA A 207 2.07 0.28 5.81
C ALA A 207 2.40 0.41 7.31
N PHE A 208 2.40 1.63 7.80
CA PHE A 208 2.46 1.91 9.23
C PHE A 208 1.06 2.07 9.81
N ASN A 209 0.79 1.44 10.95
CA ASN A 209 -0.46 1.63 11.67
C ASN A 209 -0.55 3.08 12.16
N TYR A 210 -1.68 3.75 11.89
CA TYR A 210 -1.81 5.17 12.20
C TYR A 210 -1.82 5.45 13.71
N SER A 211 -2.33 4.51 14.51
CA SER A 211 -2.52 4.71 15.95
C SER A 211 -1.23 4.62 16.76
N ASN A 212 -0.28 3.77 16.37
CA ASN A 212 0.93 3.51 17.14
C ASN A 212 2.24 3.64 16.34
N GLY A 213 2.17 3.76 15.01
CA GLY A 213 3.35 3.88 14.15
C GLY A 213 4.07 2.55 13.90
N ASP A 214 3.48 1.41 14.27
CA ASP A 214 4.13 0.11 14.10
C ASP A 214 4.04 -0.37 12.63
N PRO A 215 5.08 -1.06 12.13
CA PRO A 215 5.06 -1.67 10.81
C PRO A 215 3.99 -2.76 10.74
N SER A 216 3.11 -2.65 9.75
CA SER A 216 2.01 -3.59 9.50
C SER A 216 2.20 -4.28 8.15
N VAL A 217 2.20 -5.61 8.18
CA VAL A 217 2.25 -6.44 6.97
C VAL A 217 0.83 -6.92 6.67
N LEU A 218 0.12 -6.17 5.84
CA LEU A 218 -1.28 -6.40 5.56
C LEU A 218 -1.45 -7.44 4.45
N VAL A 219 -2.22 -8.48 4.71
CA VAL A 219 -2.64 -9.48 3.74
C VAL A 219 -4.15 -9.43 3.64
N ALA A 220 -4.66 -8.94 2.52
CA ALA A 220 -6.05 -9.14 2.15
C ALA A 220 -6.21 -10.57 1.62
N ALA A 221 -7.22 -11.27 2.08
CA ALA A 221 -7.55 -12.62 1.65
C ALA A 221 -9.03 -12.70 1.28
N VAL A 222 -9.35 -13.37 0.18
CA VAL A 222 -10.74 -13.64 -0.20
C VAL A 222 -10.90 -15.10 -0.58
N VAL A 223 -11.92 -15.73 -0.03
CA VAL A 223 -12.24 -17.13 -0.33
C VAL A 223 -13.32 -17.15 -1.41
N GLU A 224 -12.99 -17.72 -2.55
CA GLU A 224 -13.87 -17.84 -3.69
C GLU A 224 -15.02 -18.82 -3.41
N PRO A 225 -16.21 -18.63 -4.01
CA PRO A 225 -17.34 -19.55 -3.85
C PRO A 225 -17.16 -20.89 -4.58
N GLY A 226 -16.25 -20.96 -5.55
CA GLY A 226 -15.94 -22.17 -6.31
C GLY A 226 -14.54 -22.70 -6.04
N GLY A 227 -14.26 -23.89 -6.58
CA GLY A 227 -12.91 -24.47 -6.61
C GLY A 227 -11.95 -23.64 -7.46
N CYS A 228 -10.66 -23.97 -7.39
CA CYS A 228 -9.61 -23.16 -8.02
C CYS A 228 -9.77 -23.18 -9.53
N PRO A 229 -9.62 -22.04 -10.22
CA PRO A 229 -9.37 -22.09 -11.65
C PRO A 229 -8.10 -22.91 -11.86
N SER A 230 -8.25 -24.07 -12.50
CA SER A 230 -7.14 -24.93 -12.90
C SER A 230 -6.33 -24.21 -13.97
N GLY A 231 -5.36 -23.38 -13.56
CA GLY A 231 -4.47 -22.70 -14.51
C GLY A 231 -3.70 -21.47 -14.03
N GLU A 232 -4.00 -20.88 -12.88
CA GLU A 232 -3.19 -19.79 -12.34
C GLU A 232 -2.40 -20.30 -11.14
N THR A 233 -1.13 -20.60 -11.40
CA THR A 233 -0.10 -20.78 -10.38
C THR A 233 -0.30 -19.68 -9.34
N ALA A 234 -0.41 -20.06 -8.06
CA ALA A 234 -0.42 -19.08 -6.97
C ALA A 234 0.70 -18.06 -7.24
N PRO A 235 0.45 -16.73 -7.13
CA PRO A 235 1.50 -15.76 -7.33
C PRO A 235 2.66 -16.15 -6.41
N GLU A 236 3.80 -16.45 -7.02
CA GLU A 236 4.93 -17.06 -6.36
C GLU A 236 5.44 -16.09 -5.30
N LEU A 237 5.07 -16.32 -4.04
CA LEU A 237 5.45 -15.46 -2.92
C LEU A 237 6.88 -15.77 -2.43
N ARG A 238 7.84 -16.09 -3.32
CA ARG A 238 9.29 -16.26 -3.08
C ARG A 238 10.00 -16.80 -4.34
N PRO A 239 11.25 -16.41 -4.65
CA PRO A 239 12.13 -17.30 -5.38
C PRO A 239 12.48 -18.50 -4.49
N SER A 240 12.46 -19.68 -5.09
CA SER A 240 13.05 -20.89 -4.52
C SER A 240 14.50 -20.60 -4.09
N SER A 241 14.84 -21.08 -2.91
CA SER A 241 16.23 -21.25 -2.49
C SER A 241 16.87 -22.34 -3.36
N GLU A 242 17.63 -21.92 -4.36
CA GLU A 242 18.67 -22.75 -4.99
C GLU A 242 20.02 -22.07 -4.76
N GLU A 243 20.50 -22.15 -3.52
CA GLU A 243 21.93 -22.40 -3.31
C GLU A 243 22.09 -23.91 -3.45
N ASP A 244 22.70 -24.35 -4.55
CA ASP A 244 23.61 -25.51 -4.64
C ASP A 244 23.76 -25.93 -6.12
N GLU A 245 24.67 -25.28 -6.84
CA GLU A 245 25.54 -25.92 -7.83
C GLU A 245 26.55 -24.88 -8.35
N ALA A 246 27.74 -24.88 -7.76
CA ALA A 246 28.91 -24.26 -8.37
C ALA A 246 29.32 -25.08 -9.60
N PRO A 247 29.56 -24.47 -10.78
CA PRO A 247 30.26 -25.17 -11.83
C PRO A 247 31.78 -25.06 -11.58
N GLU A 248 32.42 -26.22 -11.43
CA GLU A 248 33.86 -26.39 -11.65
C GLU A 248 34.26 -25.74 -12.98
N LEU A 249 35.24 -24.83 -12.90
CA LEU A 249 35.94 -24.28 -14.06
C LEU A 249 36.89 -25.37 -14.60
N ASP A 250 36.47 -26.03 -15.68
CA ASP A 250 37.37 -26.71 -16.60
C ASP A 250 37.34 -26.01 -17.97
N GLN A 251 38.55 -25.59 -18.39
CA GLN A 251 39.01 -24.91 -19.63
C GLN A 251 39.23 -23.40 -19.57
#